data_AF-A0A3G7U936-F1
#
_entry.id   AF-A0A3G7U936-F1
#
_cell.length_a   1.000
_cell.length_b   1.000
_cell.length_c   1.000
_cell.angle_alpha   90.00
_cell.angle_beta   90.00
_cell.angle_gamma   90.00
#
_symmetry.space_group_name_H-M   'P 1'
#
loop_
_entity.id
_entity.type
_entity.pdbx_description
1 polymer ?
#
loop_
_entity_poly.entity_id
_entity_poly.type
_entity_poly.pdbx_seq_one_letter_code
_entity_poly.pdbx_strand_id
1 'polypeptide(L)' 'MTDAKTADKTPNPISSEDAQTGAAKPVKGQTLGHPDPKTETVDKVLTPTSIKDTERQTDAINEQADKAERKLGH' A
#
# COMPACT_ATOMS: atom_id res chain seq x y z
N MET A 1 -21.87 -14.66 38.45
CA MET A 1 -21.36 -15.46 37.31
C MET A 1 -22.51 -15.75 36.37
N THR A 2 -22.21 -16.05 35.10
CA THR A 2 -23.08 -16.33 33.93
C THR A 2 -23.53 -15.11 33.11
N ASP A 3 -23.26 -14.93 31.81
CA ASP A 3 -22.49 -15.68 30.81
C ASP A 3 -22.13 -14.69 29.67
N ALA A 4 -20.85 -14.60 29.31
CA ALA A 4 -20.43 -13.83 28.13
C ALA A 4 -20.82 -14.63 26.90
N LYS A 5 -21.94 -14.25 26.27
CA LYS A 5 -22.42 -14.80 24.99
C LYS A 5 -21.27 -14.74 23.97
N THR A 6 -20.69 -15.89 23.68
CA THR A 6 -19.70 -16.10 22.62
C THR A 6 -20.38 -15.85 21.27
N ALA A 7 -20.48 -14.57 20.91
CA ALA A 7 -20.89 -14.19 19.57
C ALA A 7 -19.80 -14.65 18.60
N ASP A 8 -20.18 -15.49 17.64
CA ASP A 8 -19.35 -15.85 16.50
C ASP A 8 -18.73 -14.58 15.90
N LYS A 9 -17.39 -14.57 15.84
CA LYS A 9 -16.59 -13.44 15.35
C LYS A 9 -16.24 -13.58 13.88
N THR A 10 -16.75 -14.61 13.21
CA THR A 10 -16.48 -14.85 11.80
C THR A 10 -17.14 -13.76 10.95
N PRO A 11 -16.37 -12.96 10.19
CA PRO A 11 -16.93 -11.96 9.30
C PRO A 11 -17.71 -12.62 8.15
N ASN A 12 -18.77 -11.98 7.69
CA ASN A 12 -19.47 -12.45 6.50
C ASN A 12 -18.53 -12.38 5.27
N PRO A 13 -18.55 -13.38 4.39
CA PRO A 13 -17.75 -13.34 3.17
C PRO A 13 -18.20 -12.17 2.29
N ILE A 14 -17.23 -11.37 1.84
CA ILE A 14 -17.46 -10.25 0.90
C ILE A 14 -16.82 -10.57 -0.45
N SER A 15 -17.42 -10.09 -1.54
CA SER A 15 -16.86 -10.23 -2.90
C SER A 15 -15.55 -9.46 -3.01
N SER A 16 -14.63 -9.94 -3.85
CA SER A 16 -13.39 -9.23 -4.17
C SER A 16 -13.65 -7.86 -4.81
N GLU A 17 -14.72 -7.74 -5.60
CA GLU A 17 -15.15 -6.47 -6.19
C GLU A 17 -15.56 -5.46 -5.11
N ASP A 18 -16.42 -5.88 -4.16
CA ASP A 18 -16.85 -5.04 -3.04
C ASP A 18 -15.69 -4.63 -2.12
N ALA A 19 -14.71 -5.54 -1.92
CA ALA A 19 -13.53 -5.30 -1.09
C ALA A 19 -12.57 -4.26 -1.69
N GLN A 20 -12.54 -4.10 -3.01
CA GLN A 20 -11.63 -3.20 -3.71
C GLN A 20 -12.17 -1.76 -3.83
N THR A 21 -13.47 -1.54 -3.62
CA THR A 21 -14.13 -0.25 -3.81
C THR A 21 -13.69 0.85 -2.82
N GLY A 22 -12.86 0.53 -1.80
CA GLY A 22 -12.43 1.47 -0.75
C GLY A 22 -13.57 2.02 0.14
N ALA A 23 -14.82 1.70 -0.21
CA ALA A 23 -16.05 2.23 0.35
C ALA A 23 -16.83 1.18 1.14
N ALA A 24 -16.21 0.06 1.51
CA ALA A 24 -16.75 -0.79 2.57
C ALA A 24 -16.74 0.06 3.86
N LYS A 25 -17.84 0.79 4.09
CA LYS A 25 -18.05 1.56 5.31
C LYS A 25 -17.75 0.59 6.45
N PRO A 26 -16.81 0.89 7.35
CA PRO A 26 -16.53 0.01 8.45
C PRO A 26 -17.85 -0.27 9.16
N VAL A 27 -18.18 -1.55 9.34
CA VAL A 27 -19.30 -1.97 10.20
C VAL A 27 -19.12 -1.20 11.50
N LYS A 28 -20.12 -0.43 11.96
CA LYS A 28 -20.01 0.42 13.17
C LYS A 28 -19.31 -0.38 14.30
N GLY A 29 -18.08 0.01 14.63
CA GLY A 29 -17.24 -0.69 15.62
C GLY A 29 -16.04 -1.49 15.07
N GLN A 30 -15.87 -1.59 13.75
CA GLN A 30 -14.69 -2.17 13.09
C GLN A 30 -13.84 -1.06 12.45
N THR A 31 -13.30 -0.17 13.25
CA THR A 31 -12.14 0.61 12.79
C THR A 31 -10.96 -0.36 12.75
N LEU A 32 -10.33 -0.52 11.58
CA LEU A 32 -9.01 -1.17 11.50
C LEU A 32 -8.12 -0.53 12.57
N GLY A 33 -7.50 -1.35 13.42
CA GLY A 33 -6.61 -0.86 14.47
C GLY A 33 -5.57 0.07 13.88
N HIS A 34 -5.22 1.14 14.61
CA HIS A 34 -4.16 2.03 14.14
C HIS A 34 -2.88 1.19 13.92
N PRO A 35 -2.16 1.40 12.81
CA PRO A 35 -0.86 0.77 12.59
C PRO A 35 0.07 1.02 13.78
N ASP A 36 1.00 0.10 14.05
CA ASP A 36 2.01 0.31 15.08
C ASP A 36 2.77 1.61 14.76
N PRO A 37 2.84 2.59 15.68
CA PRO A 37 3.54 3.85 15.46
C PRO A 37 5.00 3.68 15.03
N LYS A 38 5.62 2.54 15.39
CA LYS A 38 7.00 2.20 15.02
C LYS A 38 7.15 1.83 13.55
N THR A 39 6.09 1.35 12.89
CA THR A 39 6.12 0.93 11.49
C THR A 39 5.30 1.83 10.57
N GLU A 40 4.46 2.71 11.14
CA GLU A 40 3.62 3.65 10.39
C GLU A 40 4.42 4.52 9.40
N THR A 41 5.62 4.94 9.78
CA THR A 41 6.49 5.73 8.91
C THR A 41 7.06 4.89 7.77
N VAL A 42 7.44 3.64 8.03
CA VAL A 42 7.97 2.73 7.01
C VAL A 42 6.89 2.38 5.97
N ASP A 43 5.67 2.09 6.44
CA ASP A 43 4.51 1.74 5.61
C ASP A 43 4.09 2.91 4.69
N LYS A 44 4.33 4.15 5.10
CA LYS A 44 4.05 5.36 4.30
C LYS A 44 5.21 5.79 3.39
N VAL A 45 6.46 5.48 3.76
CA VAL A 45 7.66 5.87 3.00
C VAL A 45 7.91 4.93 1.82
N LEU A 46 7.66 3.64 1.98
CA LEU A 46 7.84 2.62 0.93
C LEU A 46 6.47 2.15 0.43
N THR A 47 5.96 2.83 -0.58
CA THR A 47 4.72 2.45 -1.28
C THR A 47 5.07 1.91 -2.67
N PRO A 48 4.23 1.06 -3.29
CA PRO A 48 4.43 0.63 -4.67
C PRO A 48 4.60 1.82 -5.64
N THR A 49 3.89 2.93 -5.39
CA THR A 49 4.01 4.16 -6.17
C THR A 49 5.39 4.79 -6.03
N SER A 50 5.91 4.97 -4.82
CA SER A 50 7.23 5.60 -4.61
C SER A 50 8.39 4.76 -5.18
N ILE A 51 8.26 3.44 -5.16
CA ILE A 51 9.19 2.52 -5.83
C ILE A 51 9.15 2.74 -7.34
N LYS A 52 7.96 2.75 -7.95
CA LYS A 52 7.79 2.94 -9.41
C LYS A 52 8.24 4.31 -9.89
N ASP A 53 8.08 5.35 -9.06
CA ASP A 53 8.55 6.70 -9.40
C ASP A 53 10.08 6.75 -9.40
N THR A 54 10.72 6.09 -8.44
CA THR A 54 12.19 5.98 -8.37
C THR A 54 12.74 5.23 -9.58
N GLU A 55 12.13 4.09 -9.96
CA GLU A 55 12.51 3.33 -11.15
C GLU A 55 12.50 4.21 -12.42
N ARG A 56 11.41 4.97 -12.65
CA ARG A 56 11.31 5.87 -13.82
C ARG A 56 12.38 6.96 -13.82
N GLN A 57 12.71 7.51 -12.65
CA GLN A 57 13.78 8.52 -12.54
C GLN A 57 15.13 7.92 -12.90
N THR A 58 15.43 6.72 -12.40
CA THR A 58 16.65 6.00 -12.73
C THR A 58 16.74 5.70 -14.23
N ASP A 59 15.67 5.22 -14.85
CA ASP A 59 15.64 4.95 -16.29
C ASP A 59 15.92 6.21 -17.12
N ALA A 60 15.32 7.34 -16.76
CA ALA A 60 15.55 8.62 -17.44
C ALA A 60 17.00 9.11 -17.32
N ILE A 61 17.64 8.92 -16.16
CA ILE A 61 19.05 9.27 -15.94
C ILE A 61 19.95 8.41 -16.83
N ASN A 62 19.72 7.10 -16.85
CA ASN A 62 20.51 6.18 -17.67
C ASN A 62 20.38 6.50 -19.16
N GLU A 63 19.16 6.77 -19.66
CA GLU A 63 18.96 7.14 -21.05
C GLU A 63 19.69 8.45 -21.43
N GLN A 64 19.72 9.43 -20.51
CA GLN A 64 20.46 10.67 -20.71
C GLN A 64 21.98 10.44 -20.70
N ALA A 65 22.48 9.59 -19.80
CA ALA A 65 23.89 9.22 -19.75
C ALA A 65 24.32 8.54 -21.06
N ASP A 66 23.57 7.54 -21.54
CA ASP A 66 23.84 6.85 -22.81
C ASP A 66 23.81 7.80 -24.02
N LYS A 67 22.92 8.79 -24.00
CA LYS A 67 22.90 9.85 -25.03
C LYS A 67 24.13 10.73 -24.96
N ALA A 68 24.60 11.07 -23.77
CA ALA A 68 25.81 11.89 -23.58
C ALA A 68 27.07 11.12 -24.00
N GLU A 69 27.21 9.86 -23.59
CA GLU A 69 28.33 9.00 -23.99
C GLU A 69 28.41 8.85 -25.51
N ARG A 70 27.28 8.60 -26.18
CA ARG A 70 27.23 8.57 -27.65
C ARG A 70 27.66 9.87 -28.31
N LYS A 71 27.38 11.02 -27.70
CA LYS A 71 27.80 12.33 -28.23
C LYS A 71 29.28 12.64 -27.98
N LEU A 72 29.87 12.10 -26.92
CA LEU A 72 31.26 12.31 -26.53
C LEU A 72 32.23 11.32 -27.20
N GLY A 73 31.74 10.16 -27.63
CA GLY A 73 32.51 9.15 -28.36
C GLY A 73 32.74 9.41 -29.85
N HIS A 74 32.62 10.68 -30.28
CA HIS A 74 32.87 11.14 -31.65
C HIS A 74 33.98 12.20 -31.69
#